data_AF-A0A7S0ZNH3-F1
#
_entry.id   AF-A0A7S0ZNH3-F1
#
_cell.length_a   1.000
_cell.length_b   1.000
_cell.length_c   1.000
_cell.angle_alpha   90.00
_cell.angle_beta   90.00
_cell.angle_gamma   90.00
#
_symmetry.space_group_name_H-M   'P 1'
#
loop_
_entity.id
_entity.type
_entity.pdbx_description
1 polymer ?
#
loop_
_entity_poly.entity_id
_entity_poly.type
_entity_poly.pdbx_seq_one_letter_code
_entity_poly.pdbx_strand_id
1 'polypeptide(L)'
;SVTRWRRCASDLINAIDLQTAVEELSCARPANELQRRRVLESFQVAMPELLRRGECVELVSRLPLGNDAQTVLKKFFMMLAHKLRHRDAQFEATELLHVPLVLQRVEFQDHTLFDDFCLKCAASWTSLNTSELSTLLRGAEDYRLLHPTQGRALTRLLAALTHSVEDIQNPAASASLGQAALSVRSRAACGELLAKVRSVLRHSAPTEAASSSSDASFGEVAGLLHAAAELHVAVGGLEETLQILLKGLTNMLAEQGSIDGTHLMRLTKSCGLSHWSSRVESQALFEALRGKVLAGDADAE
;
A
#
# COMPACT_ATOMS: atom_id res chain seq x y z
N SER A 1 38.61 7.24 -33.41
CA SER A 1 38.78 6.53 -32.11
C SER A 1 37.46 5.95 -31.56
N VAL A 2 36.52 5.57 -32.44
CA VAL A 2 35.16 5.04 -32.12
C VAL A 2 35.17 3.56 -31.71
N THR A 3 36.33 2.92 -31.66
CA THR A 3 36.48 1.47 -31.48
C THR A 3 36.66 1.00 -30.03
N ARG A 4 36.77 1.90 -29.04
CA ARG A 4 36.91 1.50 -27.62
C ARG A 4 35.59 1.25 -26.88
N TRP A 5 34.46 1.69 -27.44
CA TRP A 5 33.12 1.53 -26.82
C TRP A 5 32.39 0.23 -27.22
N ARG A 6 32.86 -0.50 -28.25
CA ARG A 6 32.17 -1.72 -28.74
C ARG A 6 32.55 -3.02 -28.03
N ARG A 7 33.56 -3.03 -27.15
CA ARG A 7 33.99 -4.26 -26.45
C ARG A 7 33.44 -4.46 -25.03
N CYS A 8 32.68 -3.51 -24.49
CA CYS A 8 31.98 -3.71 -23.20
C CYS A 8 30.50 -4.11 -23.37
N ALA A 9 29.96 -4.03 -24.59
CA ALA A 9 28.54 -4.31 -24.84
C ALA A 9 28.19 -5.81 -24.91
N SER A 10 29.17 -6.71 -25.10
CA SER A 10 28.94 -8.17 -25.13
C SER A 10 28.85 -8.83 -23.76
N ASP A 11 29.21 -8.12 -22.70
CA ASP A 11 29.33 -8.66 -21.33
C ASP A 11 28.25 -8.11 -20.39
N LEU A 12 27.31 -7.30 -20.91
CA LEU A 12 26.22 -6.73 -20.13
C LEU A 12 25.09 -7.75 -19.99
N ILE A 13 24.71 -8.01 -18.74
CA ILE A 13 23.56 -8.84 -18.37
C ILE A 13 22.29 -8.17 -18.90
N ASN A 14 21.43 -8.92 -19.60
CA ASN A 14 20.14 -8.42 -20.08
C ASN A 14 19.24 -8.05 -18.89
N ALA A 15 18.25 -7.18 -19.09
CA ALA A 15 17.35 -6.74 -18.01
C ALA A 15 16.64 -7.91 -17.29
N ILE A 16 16.25 -8.96 -18.03
CA ILE A 16 15.63 -10.18 -17.48
C ILE A 16 16.62 -10.94 -16.59
N ASP A 17 17.87 -11.08 -17.06
CA ASP A 17 18.92 -11.80 -16.36
C ASP A 17 19.48 -10.97 -15.17
N LEU A 18 19.19 -9.66 -15.12
CA LEU A 18 19.68 -8.75 -14.10
C LEU A 18 19.06 -9.04 -12.74
N GLN A 19 17.77 -9.41 -12.71
CA GLN A 19 17.08 -9.75 -11.47
C GLN A 19 17.69 -11.02 -10.84
N THR A 20 17.87 -12.07 -11.65
CA THR A 20 18.56 -13.30 -11.27
C THR A 20 19.99 -13.03 -10.80
N ALA A 21 20.73 -12.18 -11.51
CA ALA A 21 22.10 -11.83 -11.14
C ALA A 21 22.19 -11.05 -9.81
N VAL A 22 21.18 -10.22 -9.48
CA VAL A 22 21.09 -9.53 -8.19
C VAL A 22 20.77 -10.51 -7.06
N GLU A 23 19.92 -11.50 -7.31
CA GLU A 23 19.58 -12.57 -6.36
C GLU A 23 20.78 -13.49 -6.08
N GLU A 24 21.50 -13.90 -7.11
CA GLU A 24 22.72 -14.70 -6.97
C GLU A 24 23.80 -13.95 -6.17
N LEU A 25 23.97 -12.64 -6.42
CA LEU A 25 24.94 -11.82 -5.70
C LEU A 25 24.57 -11.54 -4.24
N SER A 26 23.28 -11.54 -3.90
CA SER A 26 22.82 -11.36 -2.52
C SER A 26 22.98 -12.64 -1.69
N CYS A 27 22.98 -13.81 -2.33
CA CYS A 27 23.30 -15.11 -1.70
C CYS A 27 24.81 -15.45 -1.70
N ALA A 28 25.61 -14.82 -2.57
CA ALA A 28 27.04 -15.12 -2.72
C ALA A 28 27.91 -14.45 -1.62
N ARG A 29 29.00 -15.13 -1.24
CA ARG A 29 30.05 -14.58 -0.36
C ARG A 29 30.65 -13.28 -0.92
N PRO A 30 31.20 -12.38 -0.07
CA PRO A 30 31.66 -11.04 -0.46
C PRO A 30 32.82 -10.96 -1.47
N ALA A 31 33.30 -12.07 -2.03
CA ALA A 31 34.51 -12.16 -2.86
C ALA A 31 34.31 -11.86 -4.38
N ASN A 32 33.10 -11.61 -4.86
CA ASN A 32 32.83 -11.39 -6.30
C ASN A 32 32.72 -9.90 -6.69
N GLU A 33 33.76 -9.11 -6.45
CA GLU A 33 33.80 -7.67 -6.81
C GLU A 33 33.62 -7.41 -8.31
N LEU A 34 34.20 -8.26 -9.17
CA LEU A 34 34.05 -8.14 -10.63
C LEU A 34 32.60 -8.37 -11.09
N GLN A 35 31.91 -9.36 -10.51
CA GLN A 35 30.51 -9.63 -10.82
C GLN A 35 29.62 -8.50 -10.29
N ARG A 36 29.93 -7.95 -9.10
CA ARG A 36 29.25 -6.78 -8.56
C ARG A 36 29.39 -5.55 -9.47
N ARG A 37 30.60 -5.26 -9.97
CA ARG A 37 30.82 -4.16 -10.92
C ARG A 37 30.05 -4.35 -12.22
N ARG A 38 30.05 -5.57 -12.79
CA ARG A 38 29.26 -5.89 -13.99
C ARG A 38 27.77 -5.67 -13.77
N VAL A 39 27.21 -6.12 -12.64
CA VAL A 39 25.80 -5.89 -12.31
C VAL A 39 25.49 -4.40 -12.15
N LEU A 40 26.38 -3.62 -11.52
CA LEU A 40 26.20 -2.17 -11.39
C LEU A 40 26.26 -1.44 -12.75
N GLU A 41 27.18 -1.84 -13.64
CA GLU A 41 27.27 -1.30 -15.00
C GLU A 41 26.03 -1.65 -15.84
N SER A 42 25.61 -2.92 -15.83
CA SER A 42 24.37 -3.37 -16.47
C SER A 42 23.16 -2.64 -15.93
N PHE A 43 23.06 -2.48 -14.61
CA PHE A 43 21.98 -1.71 -13.99
C PHE A 43 22.00 -0.26 -14.45
N GLN A 44 23.18 0.39 -14.50
CA GLN A 44 23.28 1.78 -14.93
C GLN A 44 22.82 2.01 -16.38
N VAL A 45 23.03 1.02 -17.26
CA VAL A 45 22.58 1.04 -18.65
C VAL A 45 21.08 0.74 -18.75
N ALA A 46 20.57 -0.24 -17.99
CA ALA A 46 19.18 -0.66 -18.00
C ALA A 46 18.23 0.30 -17.23
N MET A 47 18.77 1.16 -16.37
CA MET A 47 18.02 2.04 -15.47
C MET A 47 16.87 2.82 -16.13
N PRO A 48 17.01 3.46 -17.32
CA PRO A 48 15.90 4.16 -17.95
C PRO A 48 14.74 3.25 -18.36
N GLU A 49 15.05 2.01 -18.74
CA GLU A 49 14.06 0.99 -19.12
C GLU A 49 13.38 0.43 -17.88
N LEU A 50 14.15 0.06 -16.85
CA LEU A 50 13.64 -0.44 -15.58
C LEU A 50 12.75 0.60 -14.89
N LEU A 51 13.13 1.88 -14.93
CA LEU A 51 12.30 2.96 -14.41
C LEU A 51 11.01 3.11 -15.21
N ARG A 52 11.00 2.78 -16.51
CA ARG A 52 9.78 2.83 -17.33
C ARG A 52 8.85 1.66 -17.00
N ARG A 53 9.42 0.48 -16.79
CA ARG A 53 8.68 -0.76 -16.45
C ARG A 53 8.22 -0.83 -15.00
N GLY A 54 8.76 0.02 -14.14
CA GLY A 54 8.46 -0.02 -12.72
C GLY A 54 9.08 -1.22 -12.01
N GLU A 55 10.32 -1.55 -12.34
CA GLU A 55 11.10 -2.61 -11.69
C GLU A 55 12.35 -2.05 -11.01
N CYS A 56 12.58 -0.73 -11.13
CA CYS A 56 13.88 -0.14 -10.83
C CYS A 56 14.07 0.07 -9.34
N VAL A 57 13.05 0.59 -8.66
CA VAL A 57 13.16 0.92 -7.23
C VAL A 57 13.27 -0.37 -6.42
N GLU A 58 12.46 -1.37 -6.76
CA GLU A 58 12.55 -2.70 -6.18
C GLU A 58 13.94 -3.32 -6.38
N LEU A 59 14.48 -3.30 -7.60
CA LEU A 59 15.80 -3.88 -7.88
C LEU A 59 16.91 -3.16 -7.09
N VAL A 60 16.85 -1.82 -6.98
CA VAL A 60 17.80 -1.04 -6.17
C VAL A 60 17.74 -1.41 -4.70
N SER A 61 16.56 -1.72 -4.18
CA SER A 61 16.39 -2.18 -2.79
C SER A 61 17.10 -3.51 -2.49
N ARG A 62 17.44 -4.29 -3.53
CA ARG A 62 18.10 -5.60 -3.43
C ARG A 62 19.59 -5.55 -3.81
N LEU A 63 20.03 -4.56 -4.60
CA LEU A 63 21.41 -4.43 -5.07
C LEU A 63 22.44 -4.47 -3.92
N PRO A 64 23.51 -5.29 -3.95
CA PRO A 64 24.55 -5.26 -2.94
C PRO A 64 25.41 -4.00 -3.09
N LEU A 65 25.08 -2.96 -2.32
CA LEU A 65 25.75 -1.67 -2.39
C LEU A 65 27.14 -1.77 -1.75
N GLY A 66 28.18 -1.52 -2.55
CA GLY A 66 29.55 -1.28 -2.08
C GLY A 66 29.97 0.17 -2.37
N ASN A 67 31.21 0.52 -2.03
CA ASN A 67 31.75 1.88 -2.23
C ASN A 67 31.63 2.35 -3.70
N ASP A 68 31.76 1.43 -4.66
CA ASP A 68 31.68 1.73 -6.10
C ASP A 68 30.26 2.07 -6.59
N ALA A 69 29.22 1.84 -5.78
CA ALA A 69 27.82 2.05 -6.20
C ALA A 69 27.38 3.52 -6.14
N GLN A 70 28.15 4.42 -5.50
CA GLN A 70 27.74 5.81 -5.27
C GLN A 70 27.40 6.58 -6.56
N THR A 71 28.22 6.44 -7.61
CA THR A 71 28.00 7.12 -8.90
C THR A 71 26.70 6.66 -9.56
N VAL A 72 26.43 5.35 -9.49
CA VAL A 72 25.23 4.74 -10.07
C VAL A 72 23.99 5.16 -9.29
N LEU A 73 24.06 5.13 -7.95
CA LEU A 73 22.99 5.60 -7.07
C LEU A 73 22.68 7.08 -7.27
N LYS A 74 23.70 7.93 -7.40
CA LYS A 74 23.50 9.37 -7.67
C LYS A 74 22.73 9.58 -8.98
N LYS A 75 23.11 8.85 -10.04
CA LYS A 75 22.39 8.91 -11.33
C LYS A 75 20.95 8.41 -11.18
N PHE A 76 20.74 7.33 -10.43
CA PHE A 76 19.42 6.81 -10.10
C PHE A 76 18.54 7.85 -9.40
N PHE A 77 19.02 8.47 -8.31
CA PHE A 77 18.23 9.47 -7.58
C PHE A 77 17.94 10.71 -8.42
N MET A 78 18.87 11.14 -9.28
CA MET A 78 18.60 12.22 -10.23
C MET A 78 17.47 11.86 -11.21
N MET A 79 17.50 10.65 -11.77
CA MET A 79 16.45 10.18 -12.69
C MET A 79 15.11 9.97 -11.97
N LEU A 80 15.14 9.44 -10.74
CA LEU A 80 13.96 9.27 -9.91
C LEU A 80 13.33 10.63 -9.57
N ALA A 81 14.12 11.59 -9.09
CA ALA A 81 13.65 12.95 -8.79
C ALA A 81 13.04 13.61 -10.04
N HIS A 82 13.70 13.47 -11.20
CA HIS A 82 13.17 13.97 -12.46
C HIS A 82 11.81 13.34 -12.80
N LYS A 83 11.69 12.01 -12.68
CA LYS A 83 10.43 11.30 -12.95
C LYS A 83 9.33 11.68 -11.97
N LEU A 84 9.64 11.82 -10.67
CA LEU A 84 8.66 12.23 -9.64
C LEU A 84 8.14 13.66 -9.86
N ARG A 85 9.00 14.59 -10.30
CA ARG A 85 8.60 15.98 -10.59
C ARG A 85 7.75 16.12 -11.85
N HIS A 86 7.93 15.26 -12.84
CA HIS A 86 7.14 15.32 -14.06
C HIS A 86 5.71 14.90 -13.78
N ARG A 87 4.77 15.86 -13.86
CA ARG A 87 3.33 15.62 -13.61
C ARG A 87 2.77 14.49 -14.48
N ASP A 88 3.10 14.50 -15.76
CA ASP A 88 2.59 13.52 -16.75
C ASP A 88 3.38 12.21 -16.79
N ALA A 89 4.47 12.09 -16.03
CA ALA A 89 5.20 10.84 -15.96
C ALA A 89 4.35 9.80 -15.22
N GLN A 90 3.96 8.76 -15.96
CA GLN A 90 3.31 7.58 -15.40
C GLN A 90 4.32 6.88 -14.48
N PHE A 91 3.94 6.81 -13.20
CA PHE A 91 4.66 6.08 -12.18
C PHE A 91 3.69 5.07 -11.61
N GLU A 92 3.99 3.78 -11.76
CA GLU A 92 3.16 2.74 -11.17
C GLU A 92 3.18 2.88 -9.65
N ALA A 93 2.00 2.85 -9.02
CA ALA A 93 1.89 3.12 -7.58
C ALA A 93 2.68 2.10 -6.74
N THR A 94 2.78 0.86 -7.22
CA THR A 94 3.54 -0.25 -6.63
C THR A 94 5.03 0.07 -6.47
N GLU A 95 5.64 0.81 -7.40
CA GLU A 95 7.04 1.23 -7.28
C GLU A 95 7.26 2.25 -6.17
N LEU A 96 6.25 3.09 -5.86
CA LEU A 96 6.37 4.11 -4.82
C LEU A 96 6.56 3.45 -3.45
N LEU A 97 6.03 2.25 -3.25
CA LEU A 97 6.16 1.47 -2.02
C LEU A 97 7.62 1.29 -1.59
N HIS A 98 8.51 1.17 -2.55
CA HIS A 98 9.92 0.88 -2.32
C HIS A 98 10.78 2.13 -2.15
N VAL A 99 10.27 3.33 -2.46
CA VAL A 99 11.08 4.56 -2.43
C VAL A 99 11.60 4.88 -1.01
N PRO A 100 10.78 4.89 0.06
CA PRO A 100 11.28 5.14 1.41
C PRO A 100 12.33 4.11 1.86
N LEU A 101 12.12 2.83 1.50
CA LEU A 101 13.04 1.74 1.81
C LEU A 101 14.40 1.94 1.14
N VAL A 102 14.40 2.33 -0.13
CA VAL A 102 15.62 2.63 -0.88
C VAL A 102 16.34 3.84 -0.27
N LEU A 103 15.62 4.95 -0.01
CA LEU A 103 16.20 6.15 0.59
C LEU A 103 16.82 5.88 1.96
N GLN A 104 16.14 5.07 2.78
CA GLN A 104 16.66 4.64 4.08
C GLN A 104 17.92 3.78 3.93
N ARG A 105 17.90 2.80 3.02
CA ARG A 105 19.01 1.87 2.80
C ARG A 105 20.29 2.56 2.35
N VAL A 106 20.17 3.63 1.56
CA VAL A 106 21.32 4.41 1.07
C VAL A 106 21.65 5.62 1.96
N GLU A 107 20.90 5.81 3.05
CA GLU A 107 20.99 6.97 3.95
C GLU A 107 20.89 8.33 3.22
N PHE A 108 20.14 8.38 2.12
CA PHE A 108 20.02 9.58 1.29
C PHE A 108 18.88 10.45 1.80
N GLN A 109 19.22 11.66 2.28
CA GLN A 109 18.28 12.59 2.90
C GLN A 109 18.03 13.82 1.99
N ASP A 110 17.13 13.68 1.03
CA ASP A 110 16.68 14.79 0.18
C ASP A 110 15.22 15.12 0.47
N HIS A 111 14.99 16.32 1.03
CA HIS A 111 13.65 16.76 1.41
C HIS A 111 12.76 17.02 0.20
N THR A 112 13.31 17.62 -0.85
CA THR A 112 12.56 17.97 -2.07
C THR A 112 12.14 16.71 -2.81
N LEU A 113 13.04 15.74 -2.96
CA LEU A 113 12.72 14.44 -3.54
C LEU A 113 11.60 13.75 -2.74
N PHE A 114 11.66 13.82 -1.41
CA PHE A 114 10.63 13.22 -0.56
C PHE A 114 9.28 13.94 -0.65
N ASP A 115 9.26 15.27 -0.83
CA ASP A 115 8.02 16.01 -1.10
C ASP A 115 7.41 15.61 -2.45
N ASP A 116 8.22 15.53 -3.50
CA ASP A 116 7.79 15.07 -4.83
C ASP A 116 7.19 13.64 -4.75
N PHE A 117 7.82 12.78 -3.95
CA PHE A 117 7.32 11.43 -3.64
C PHE A 117 5.96 11.47 -2.92
N CYS A 118 5.80 12.29 -1.87
CA CYS A 118 4.54 12.39 -1.13
C CYS A 118 3.39 12.84 -2.04
N LEU A 119 3.64 13.80 -2.94
CA LEU A 119 2.66 14.26 -3.92
C LEU A 119 2.26 13.15 -4.90
N LYS A 120 3.22 12.36 -5.38
CA LYS A 120 2.93 11.23 -6.27
C LYS A 120 2.15 10.13 -5.56
N CYS A 121 2.46 9.81 -4.31
CA CYS A 121 1.65 8.89 -3.49
C CYS A 121 0.22 9.41 -3.31
N ALA A 122 0.07 10.69 -2.99
CA ALA A 122 -1.24 11.32 -2.84
C ALA A 122 -2.07 11.30 -4.15
N ALA A 123 -1.42 11.25 -5.31
CA ALA A 123 -2.13 11.16 -6.59
C ALA A 123 -2.57 9.74 -6.97
N SER A 124 -1.93 8.69 -6.43
CA SER A 124 -2.13 7.30 -6.91
C SER A 124 -2.50 6.28 -5.83
N TRP A 125 -2.63 6.69 -4.56
CA TRP A 125 -2.87 5.78 -3.44
C TRP A 125 -4.13 4.92 -3.56
N THR A 126 -5.15 5.36 -4.31
CA THR A 126 -6.39 4.60 -4.50
C THR A 126 -6.22 3.33 -5.32
N SER A 127 -5.10 3.20 -6.05
CA SER A 127 -4.76 1.97 -6.78
C SER A 127 -4.07 0.92 -5.90
N LEU A 128 -3.70 1.27 -4.67
CA LEU A 128 -2.99 0.39 -3.74
C LEU A 128 -3.95 -0.35 -2.83
N ASN A 129 -3.68 -1.63 -2.58
CA ASN A 129 -4.42 -2.41 -1.59
C ASN A 129 -3.93 -2.13 -0.15
N THR A 130 -4.64 -2.65 0.86
CA THR A 130 -4.31 -2.45 2.28
C THR A 130 -2.89 -2.88 2.65
N SER A 131 -2.38 -3.98 2.08
CA SER A 131 -1.03 -4.49 2.37
C SER A 131 0.06 -3.57 1.80
N GLU A 132 -0.16 -3.09 0.58
CA GLU A 132 0.72 -2.14 -0.09
C GLU A 132 0.75 -0.79 0.65
N LEU A 133 -0.42 -0.25 0.99
CA LEU A 133 -0.53 0.97 1.80
C LEU A 133 0.15 0.81 3.17
N SER A 134 0.02 -0.36 3.80
CA SER A 134 0.70 -0.65 5.08
C SER A 134 2.22 -0.64 4.90
N THR A 135 2.71 -1.19 3.79
CA THR A 135 4.14 -1.20 3.44
C THR A 135 4.65 0.22 3.21
N LEU A 136 3.90 1.03 2.47
CA LEU A 136 4.20 2.44 2.21
C LEU A 136 4.34 3.26 3.51
N LEU A 137 3.33 3.17 4.38
CA LEU A 137 3.29 3.94 5.62
C LEU A 137 4.38 3.49 6.61
N ARG A 138 4.65 2.17 6.71
CA ARG A 138 5.74 1.66 7.53
C ARG A 138 7.11 2.07 6.99
N GLY A 139 7.31 2.02 5.67
CA GLY A 139 8.54 2.51 5.04
C GLY A 139 8.78 4.00 5.34
N ALA A 140 7.74 4.83 5.28
CA ALA A 140 7.84 6.23 5.67
C ALA A 140 8.03 6.45 7.19
N GLU A 141 7.55 5.54 8.04
CA GLU A 141 7.80 5.56 9.48
C GLU A 141 9.26 5.23 9.82
N ASP A 142 9.83 4.24 9.15
CA ASP A 142 11.21 3.79 9.36
C ASP A 142 12.26 4.72 8.74
N TYR A 143 11.88 5.49 7.72
CA TYR A 143 12.75 6.46 7.09
C TYR A 143 12.99 7.68 7.99
N ARG A 144 14.21 7.79 8.52
CA ARG A 144 14.64 8.79 9.52
C ARG A 144 14.80 10.22 9.00
N LEU A 145 14.11 10.60 7.93
CA LEU A 145 14.11 11.98 7.45
C LEU A 145 13.33 12.88 8.42
N LEU A 146 14.00 13.89 8.93
CA LEU A 146 13.43 14.88 9.85
C LEU A 146 13.60 16.28 9.27
N HIS A 147 12.48 16.91 8.88
CA HIS A 147 12.46 18.29 8.45
C HIS A 147 12.20 19.22 9.67
N PRO A 148 12.93 20.35 9.82
CA PRO A 148 12.78 21.23 10.98
C PRO A 148 11.35 21.76 11.22
N THR A 149 10.60 22.02 10.14
CA THR A 149 9.24 22.61 10.22
C THR A 149 8.11 21.66 9.83
N GLN A 150 8.40 20.64 9.02
CA GLN A 150 7.37 19.73 8.49
C GLN A 150 7.35 18.39 9.24
N GLY A 151 8.31 18.18 10.16
CA GLY A 151 8.39 16.97 10.96
C GLY A 151 8.99 15.78 10.21
N ARG A 152 8.59 14.59 10.62
CA ARG A 152 9.15 13.32 10.12
C ARG A 152 8.57 12.95 8.75
N ALA A 153 9.26 12.06 8.03
CA ALA A 153 8.80 11.48 6.77
C ALA A 153 7.33 11.03 6.81
N LEU A 154 6.96 10.21 7.80
CA LEU A 154 5.58 9.76 7.99
C LEU A 154 4.59 10.93 8.08
N THR A 155 4.87 11.95 8.91
CA THR A 155 3.97 13.11 9.08
C THR A 155 3.73 13.85 7.76
N ARG A 156 4.78 14.00 6.95
CA ARG A 156 4.72 14.66 5.63
C ARG A 156 3.87 13.85 4.64
N LEU A 157 4.07 12.53 4.60
CA LEU A 157 3.26 11.65 3.76
C LEU A 157 1.79 11.64 4.20
N LEU A 158 1.54 11.56 5.51
CA LEU A 158 0.18 11.61 6.06
C LEU A 158 -0.52 12.93 5.72
N ALA A 159 0.18 14.07 5.77
CA ALA A 159 -0.38 15.35 5.37
C ALA A 159 -0.81 15.34 3.89
N ALA A 160 0.04 14.84 2.98
CA ALA A 160 -0.28 14.75 1.57
C ALA A 160 -1.48 13.81 1.30
N LEU A 161 -1.52 12.65 1.96
CA LEU A 161 -2.64 11.71 1.85
C LEU A 161 -3.95 12.29 2.40
N THR A 162 -3.87 13.02 3.52
CA THR A 162 -5.04 13.66 4.15
C THR A 162 -5.74 14.61 3.20
N HIS A 163 -4.97 15.44 2.48
CA HIS A 163 -5.53 16.35 1.47
C HIS A 163 -6.18 15.58 0.31
N SER A 164 -5.53 14.52 -0.18
CA SER A 164 -6.06 13.73 -1.30
C SER A 164 -7.35 12.96 -0.96
N VAL A 165 -7.50 12.49 0.28
CA VAL A 165 -8.73 11.81 0.73
C VAL A 165 -9.96 12.73 0.65
N GLU A 166 -9.78 14.03 0.90
CA GLU A 166 -10.86 15.02 0.79
C GLU A 166 -11.39 15.16 -0.64
N ASP A 167 -10.50 15.05 -1.61
CA ASP A 167 -10.80 15.24 -3.03
C ASP A 167 -11.43 14.00 -3.68
N ILE A 168 -10.92 12.79 -3.38
CA ILE A 168 -11.32 11.57 -4.11
C ILE A 168 -12.59 10.92 -3.55
N GLN A 169 -12.82 10.99 -2.23
CA GLN A 169 -14.01 10.47 -1.54
C GLN A 169 -14.42 9.02 -1.88
N ASN A 170 -13.47 8.16 -2.24
CA ASN A 170 -13.71 6.74 -2.53
C ASN A 170 -13.72 5.93 -1.22
N PRO A 171 -14.84 5.32 -0.80
CA PRO A 171 -14.95 4.64 0.50
C PRO A 171 -14.15 3.33 0.57
N ALA A 172 -14.09 2.51 -0.50
CA ALA A 172 -13.34 1.26 -0.51
C ALA A 172 -11.82 1.50 -0.40
N ALA A 173 -11.29 2.47 -1.17
CA ALA A 173 -9.91 2.88 -1.04
C ALA A 173 -9.65 3.50 0.34
N SER A 174 -10.53 4.39 0.81
CA SER A 174 -10.41 5.03 2.13
C SER A 174 -10.42 4.02 3.28
N ALA A 175 -11.23 2.97 3.19
CA ALA A 175 -11.24 1.85 4.12
C ALA A 175 -9.87 1.16 4.18
N SER A 176 -9.30 0.85 3.01
CA SER A 176 -7.96 0.25 2.90
C SER A 176 -6.88 1.15 3.51
N LEU A 177 -6.95 2.46 3.24
CA LEU A 177 -6.03 3.44 3.81
C LEU A 177 -6.18 3.59 5.33
N GLY A 178 -7.41 3.61 5.84
CA GLY A 178 -7.68 3.65 7.28
C GLY A 178 -7.11 2.44 8.00
N GLN A 179 -7.31 1.24 7.47
CA GLN A 179 -6.75 0.00 8.02
C GLN A 179 -5.21 0.03 8.00
N ALA A 180 -4.61 0.46 6.89
CA ALA A 180 -3.17 0.61 6.79
C ALA A 180 -2.62 1.59 7.84
N ALA A 181 -3.29 2.74 8.03
CA ALA A 181 -2.91 3.75 9.01
C ALA A 181 -3.03 3.26 10.46
N LEU A 182 -4.02 2.41 10.78
CA LEU A 182 -4.15 1.76 12.09
C LEU A 182 -3.03 0.76 12.38
N SER A 183 -2.39 0.22 11.34
CA SER A 183 -1.30 -0.76 11.44
C SER A 183 0.09 -0.15 11.73
N VAL A 184 0.21 1.18 11.65
CA VAL A 184 1.45 1.93 11.93
C VAL A 184 1.72 1.97 13.43
N ARG A 185 2.99 1.98 13.88
CA ARG A 185 3.32 2.01 15.31
C ARG A 185 2.96 3.36 15.93
N SER A 186 3.26 4.44 15.22
CA SER A 186 2.98 5.83 15.60
C SER A 186 1.54 6.24 15.28
N ARG A 187 0.55 5.45 15.73
CA ARG A 187 -0.89 5.69 15.41
C ARG A 187 -1.37 7.11 15.72
N ALA A 188 -0.82 7.74 16.76
CA ALA A 188 -1.16 9.11 17.13
C ALA A 188 -0.85 10.13 15.99
N ALA A 189 0.18 9.87 15.17
CA ALA A 189 0.49 10.71 14.02
C ALA A 189 -0.57 10.61 12.91
N CYS A 190 -1.31 9.50 12.85
CA CYS A 190 -2.37 9.26 11.85
C CYS A 190 -3.71 9.91 12.19
N GLY A 191 -3.84 10.61 13.33
CA GLY A 191 -5.13 11.06 13.85
C GLY A 191 -5.97 11.88 12.87
N GLU A 192 -5.35 12.82 12.16
CA GLU A 192 -6.04 13.66 11.18
C GLU A 192 -6.52 12.86 9.96
N LEU A 193 -5.64 12.01 9.41
CA LEU A 193 -5.98 11.12 8.30
C LEU A 193 -7.15 10.18 8.67
N LEU A 194 -7.10 9.58 9.86
CA LEU A 194 -8.16 8.70 10.36
C LEU A 194 -9.48 9.45 10.53
N ALA A 195 -9.45 10.70 10.96
CA ALA A 195 -10.65 11.54 11.04
C ALA A 195 -11.26 11.84 9.65
N LYS A 196 -10.42 12.06 8.62
CA LYS A 196 -10.89 12.25 7.24
C LYS A 196 -11.44 10.97 6.63
N VAL A 197 -10.75 9.85 6.78
CA VAL A 197 -11.25 8.53 6.37
C VAL A 197 -12.59 8.23 7.04
N ARG A 198 -12.72 8.51 8.35
CA ARG A 198 -13.99 8.37 9.06
C ARG A 198 -15.08 9.20 8.43
N SER A 199 -14.80 10.46 8.07
CA SER A 199 -15.76 11.32 7.39
C SER A 199 -16.21 10.69 6.07
N VAL A 200 -15.29 10.20 5.24
CA VAL A 200 -15.66 9.53 3.97
C VAL A 200 -16.53 8.30 4.22
N LEU A 201 -16.12 7.41 5.13
CA LEU A 201 -16.90 6.21 5.43
C LEU A 201 -18.29 6.54 6.00
N ARG A 202 -18.41 7.59 6.82
CA ARG A 202 -19.69 8.00 7.38
C ARG A 202 -20.71 8.39 6.31
N HIS A 203 -20.28 9.08 5.27
CA HIS A 203 -21.18 9.65 4.25
C HIS A 203 -21.33 8.75 3.01
N SER A 204 -20.28 8.04 2.60
CA SER A 204 -20.26 7.31 1.33
C SER A 204 -20.54 5.82 1.48
N ALA A 205 -20.12 5.17 2.57
CA ALA A 205 -20.32 3.73 2.75
C ALA A 205 -21.80 3.30 2.87
N PRO A 206 -22.69 4.08 3.53
CA PRO A 206 -24.12 3.76 3.55
C PRO A 206 -24.76 3.76 2.16
N THR A 207 -24.30 4.66 1.29
CA THR A 207 -24.83 4.81 -0.07
C THR A 207 -24.46 3.61 -0.93
N GLU A 208 -23.20 3.15 -0.86
CA GLU A 208 -22.77 1.92 -1.55
C GLU A 208 -23.49 0.66 -1.05
N ALA A 209 -23.79 0.60 0.26
CA ALA A 209 -24.54 -0.51 0.83
C ALA A 209 -26.04 -0.47 0.50
N ALA A 210 -26.59 0.71 0.21
CA ALA A 210 -28.00 0.92 -0.10
C ALA A 210 -28.30 0.90 -1.61
N SER A 211 -27.30 1.09 -2.47
CA SER A 211 -27.44 0.90 -3.92
C SER A 211 -27.66 -0.57 -4.24
N SER A 212 -28.93 -0.99 -4.21
CA SER A 212 -29.45 -2.28 -4.65
C SER A 212 -29.36 -2.50 -6.18
N SER A 213 -28.46 -1.80 -6.86
CA SER A 213 -28.08 -2.05 -8.24
C SER A 213 -26.82 -2.91 -8.23
N SER A 214 -26.95 -4.16 -8.68
CA SER A 214 -26.00 -5.19 -9.15
C SER A 214 -24.47 -5.13 -8.93
N ASP A 215 -23.87 -4.04 -8.51
CA ASP A 215 -22.44 -3.77 -8.68
C ASP A 215 -21.63 -3.87 -7.39
N ALA A 216 -22.23 -3.60 -6.21
CA ALA A 216 -21.52 -3.77 -4.94
C ALA A 216 -21.50 -5.24 -4.53
N SER A 217 -20.33 -5.86 -4.59
CA SER A 217 -20.16 -7.26 -4.21
C SER A 217 -20.25 -7.43 -2.69
N PHE A 218 -20.71 -8.60 -2.25
CA PHE A 218 -20.72 -8.99 -0.83
C PHE A 218 -19.36 -8.75 -0.14
N GLY A 219 -18.26 -9.04 -0.85
CA GLY A 219 -16.90 -8.88 -0.35
C GLY A 219 -16.52 -7.41 -0.10
N GLU A 220 -16.98 -6.47 -0.93
CA GLU A 220 -16.72 -5.04 -0.75
C GLU A 220 -17.44 -4.50 0.48
N VAL A 221 -18.73 -4.80 0.64
CA VAL A 221 -19.49 -4.36 1.82
C VAL A 221 -18.96 -5.00 3.10
N ALA A 222 -18.54 -6.28 3.04
CA ALA A 222 -17.88 -6.96 4.16
C ALA A 222 -16.53 -6.30 4.51
N GLY A 223 -15.77 -5.87 3.50
CA GLY A 223 -14.55 -5.09 3.66
C GLY A 223 -14.79 -3.74 4.32
N LEU A 224 -15.80 -2.99 3.85
CA LEU A 224 -16.22 -1.71 4.42
C LEU A 224 -16.67 -1.85 5.87
N LEU A 225 -17.49 -2.86 6.19
CA LEU A 225 -17.91 -3.12 7.57
C LEU A 225 -16.69 -3.37 8.46
N HIS A 226 -15.74 -4.18 7.99
CA HIS A 226 -14.54 -4.48 8.77
C HIS A 226 -13.71 -3.23 9.06
N ALA A 227 -13.44 -2.43 8.03
CA ALA A 227 -12.69 -1.19 8.17
C ALA A 227 -13.41 -0.17 9.05
N ALA A 228 -14.72 0.00 8.87
CA ALA A 228 -15.54 0.89 9.68
C ALA A 228 -15.55 0.46 11.15
N ALA A 229 -15.62 -0.84 11.44
CA ALA A 229 -15.62 -1.36 12.81
C ALA A 229 -14.26 -1.14 13.49
N GLU A 230 -13.15 -1.42 12.80
CA GLU A 230 -11.80 -1.14 13.33
C GLU A 230 -11.58 0.36 13.55
N LEU A 231 -12.03 1.19 12.61
CA LEU A 231 -11.93 2.65 12.73
C LEU A 231 -12.82 3.18 13.86
N HIS A 232 -14.02 2.63 14.04
CA HIS A 232 -14.91 3.01 15.13
C HIS A 232 -14.29 2.71 16.50
N VAL A 233 -13.67 1.54 16.67
CA VAL A 233 -12.95 1.21 17.91
C VAL A 233 -11.77 2.15 18.14
N ALA A 234 -11.08 2.58 17.08
CA ALA A 234 -9.93 3.45 17.19
C ALA A 234 -10.26 4.93 17.47
N VAL A 235 -11.29 5.48 16.81
CA VAL A 235 -11.58 6.94 16.85
C VAL A 235 -13.07 7.30 17.05
N GLY A 236 -13.98 6.33 17.17
CA GLY A 236 -15.42 6.53 17.39
C GLY A 236 -16.18 7.18 16.24
N GLY A 237 -17.51 7.33 16.38
CA GLY A 237 -18.35 8.16 15.49
C GLY A 237 -18.77 7.52 14.16
N LEU A 238 -19.07 6.22 14.16
CA LEU A 238 -19.50 5.43 12.99
C LEU A 238 -20.69 4.50 13.30
N GLU A 239 -21.39 4.73 14.41
CA GLU A 239 -22.46 3.89 14.93
C GLU A 239 -23.57 3.66 13.89
N GLU A 240 -24.07 4.75 13.29
CA GLU A 240 -25.10 4.71 12.24
C GLU A 240 -24.60 3.96 11.00
N THR A 241 -23.36 4.22 10.57
CA THR A 241 -22.73 3.55 9.42
C THR A 241 -22.61 2.05 9.66
N LEU A 242 -22.20 1.63 10.87
CA LEU A 242 -22.13 0.23 11.25
C LEU A 242 -23.51 -0.43 11.23
N GLN A 243 -24.54 0.22 11.77
CA GLN A 243 -25.91 -0.32 11.72
C GLN A 243 -26.38 -0.58 10.28
N ILE A 244 -26.14 0.38 9.38
CA ILE A 244 -26.52 0.26 7.97
C ILE A 244 -25.75 -0.88 7.28
N LEU A 245 -24.43 -0.95 7.46
CA LEU A 245 -23.58 -1.99 6.87
C LEU A 245 -23.93 -3.39 7.40
N LEU A 246 -24.16 -3.53 8.72
CA LEU A 246 -24.56 -4.78 9.35
C LEU A 246 -25.90 -5.28 8.82
N LYS A 247 -26.89 -4.39 8.68
CA LYS A 247 -28.21 -4.72 8.13
C LYS A 247 -28.11 -5.12 6.65
N GLY A 248 -27.35 -4.35 5.86
CA GLY A 248 -27.12 -4.67 4.44
C GLY A 248 -26.49 -6.04 4.25
N LEU A 249 -25.43 -6.35 5.01
CA LEU A 249 -24.77 -7.66 4.97
C LEU A 249 -25.66 -8.80 5.44
N THR A 250 -26.51 -8.59 6.46
CA THR A 250 -27.45 -9.61 6.91
C THR A 250 -28.44 -9.98 5.80
N ASN A 251 -28.92 -8.99 5.04
CA ASN A 251 -29.80 -9.23 3.90
C ASN A 251 -29.08 -9.97 2.76
N MET A 252 -27.88 -9.51 2.38
CA MET A 252 -27.09 -10.16 1.32
C MET A 252 -26.69 -11.60 1.68
N LEU A 253 -26.43 -11.88 2.97
CA LEU A 253 -26.15 -13.22 3.44
C LEU A 253 -27.32 -14.17 3.22
N ALA A 254 -28.57 -13.71 3.36
CA ALA A 254 -29.73 -14.55 3.12
C ALA A 254 -29.71 -15.11 1.68
N GLU A 255 -29.25 -14.29 0.73
CA GLU A 255 -29.20 -14.60 -0.71
C GLU A 255 -27.93 -15.35 -1.14
N GLN A 256 -26.84 -15.26 -0.38
CA GLN A 256 -25.59 -15.97 -0.69
C GLN A 256 -25.67 -17.47 -0.40
N GLY A 257 -25.18 -18.30 -1.34
CA GLY A 257 -25.10 -19.76 -1.18
C GLY A 257 -24.05 -20.21 -0.15
N SER A 258 -22.77 -19.94 -0.42
CA SER A 258 -21.66 -20.29 0.48
C SER A 258 -20.77 -19.09 0.78
N ILE A 259 -20.27 -19.00 2.01
CA ILE A 259 -19.32 -17.98 2.45
C ILE A 259 -17.95 -18.63 2.57
N ASP A 260 -16.91 -18.03 1.98
CA ASP A 260 -15.55 -18.53 2.20
C ASP A 260 -15.07 -18.28 3.65
N GLY A 261 -14.11 -19.09 4.09
CA GLY A 261 -13.58 -19.02 5.46
C GLY A 261 -12.91 -17.68 5.83
N THR A 262 -12.36 -16.96 4.86
CA THR A 262 -11.72 -15.65 5.10
C THR A 262 -12.75 -14.55 5.34
N HIS A 263 -13.85 -14.56 4.58
CA HIS A 263 -14.99 -13.67 4.78
C HIS A 263 -15.71 -13.98 6.09
N LEU A 264 -15.90 -15.25 6.43
CA LEU A 264 -16.51 -15.67 7.70
C LEU A 264 -15.72 -15.14 8.91
N MET A 265 -14.39 -15.33 8.92
CA MET A 265 -13.52 -14.85 9.99
C MET A 265 -13.55 -13.32 10.11
N ARG A 266 -13.50 -12.62 8.97
CA ARG A 266 -13.56 -11.15 8.93
C ARG A 266 -14.88 -10.64 9.48
N LEU A 267 -16.00 -11.20 9.06
CA LEU A 267 -17.34 -10.78 9.51
C LEU A 267 -17.57 -11.09 10.99
N THR A 268 -17.12 -12.26 11.46
CA THR A 268 -17.19 -12.60 12.90
C THR A 268 -16.41 -11.59 13.75
N LYS A 269 -15.21 -11.22 13.31
CA LYS A 269 -14.41 -10.16 13.96
C LYS A 269 -15.15 -8.82 13.93
N SER A 270 -15.72 -8.44 12.80
CA SER A 270 -16.52 -7.21 12.66
C SER A 270 -17.73 -7.17 13.58
N CYS A 271 -18.45 -8.28 13.75
CA CYS A 271 -19.57 -8.39 14.70
C CYS A 271 -19.09 -8.13 16.13
N GLY A 272 -17.98 -8.75 16.53
CA GLY A 272 -17.39 -8.54 17.85
C GLY A 272 -16.97 -7.08 18.10
N LEU A 273 -16.34 -6.45 17.11
CA LEU A 273 -15.92 -5.04 17.19
C LEU A 273 -17.12 -4.09 17.24
N SER A 274 -18.23 -4.44 16.58
CA SER A 274 -19.43 -3.59 16.48
C SER A 274 -20.46 -3.83 17.59
N HIS A 275 -20.26 -4.88 18.42
CA HIS A 275 -21.29 -5.35 19.37
C HIS A 275 -21.75 -4.29 20.37
N TRP A 276 -20.82 -3.49 20.86
CA TRP A 276 -21.10 -2.46 21.85
C TRP A 276 -21.83 -1.24 21.27
N SER A 277 -21.71 -1.03 19.95
CA SER A 277 -22.26 0.13 19.24
C SER A 277 -23.58 -0.19 18.54
N SER A 278 -23.75 -1.43 18.09
CA SER A 278 -24.89 -1.90 17.30
C SER A 278 -25.27 -3.32 17.70
N ARG A 279 -25.69 -3.50 18.97
CA ARG A 279 -25.92 -4.82 19.57
C ARG A 279 -26.94 -5.67 18.80
N VAL A 280 -28.05 -5.07 18.39
CA VAL A 280 -29.15 -5.79 17.73
C VAL A 280 -28.70 -6.25 16.34
N GLU A 281 -28.13 -5.36 15.54
CA GLU A 281 -27.71 -5.64 14.17
C GLU A 281 -26.49 -6.59 14.14
N SER A 282 -25.54 -6.42 15.06
CA SER A 282 -24.37 -7.33 15.16
C SER A 282 -24.78 -8.74 15.58
N GLN A 283 -25.76 -8.88 16.47
CA GLN A 283 -26.31 -10.17 16.86
C GLN A 283 -27.08 -10.82 15.71
N ALA A 284 -27.91 -10.07 14.98
CA ALA A 284 -28.62 -10.58 13.81
C ALA A 284 -27.66 -11.09 12.73
N LEU A 285 -26.59 -10.34 12.44
CA LEU A 285 -25.56 -10.77 11.48
C LEU A 285 -24.84 -12.03 11.97
N PHE A 286 -24.50 -12.10 13.27
CA PHE A 286 -23.85 -13.28 13.85
C PHE A 286 -24.73 -14.54 13.79
N GLU A 287 -26.03 -14.40 14.08
CA GLU A 287 -27.00 -15.50 13.97
C GLU A 287 -27.15 -15.97 12.51
N ALA A 288 -27.18 -15.04 11.55
CA ALA A 288 -27.20 -15.36 10.13
C ALA A 288 -25.93 -16.12 9.69
N LEU A 289 -24.75 -15.67 10.12
CA LEU A 289 -23.47 -16.36 9.84
C LEU A 289 -23.45 -17.77 10.43
N ARG A 290 -23.88 -17.92 11.68
CA ARG A 290 -23.97 -19.23 12.35
C ARG A 290 -24.89 -20.18 11.59
N GLY A 291 -26.04 -19.69 11.10
CA GLY A 291 -26.96 -20.48 10.29
C GLY A 291 -26.32 -21.01 9.01
N LYS A 292 -25.52 -20.19 8.32
CA LYS A 292 -24.82 -20.59 7.08
C LYS A 292 -23.74 -21.64 7.32
N VAL A 293 -22.97 -21.53 8.40
CA VAL A 293 -21.96 -22.55 8.76
C VAL A 293 -22.62 -23.90 9.06
N LEU A 294 -23.66 -23.90 9.88
CA LEU A 294 -24.38 -25.13 10.24
C LEU A 294 -25.09 -25.79 9.05
N ALA A 295 -25.58 -25.00 8.10
CA ALA A 295 -26.16 -25.53 6.86
C ALA A 295 -25.08 -26.14 5.94
N GLY A 296 -23.92 -25.50 5.82
CA GLY A 296 -22.81 -26.01 5.01
C GLY A 296 -22.23 -27.33 5.53
N ASP A 297 -22.22 -27.52 6.85
CA ASP A 297 -21.80 -28.79 7.47
C ASP A 297 -22.82 -29.92 7.20
N ALA A 298 -24.12 -29.61 7.07
CA ALA A 298 -25.17 -30.59 6.79
C ALA A 298 -25.20 -31.06 5.32
N ASP A 299 -24.71 -30.24 4.38
CA ASP A 299 -24.60 -30.59 2.95
C ASP A 299 -23.31 -31.36 2.62
N ALA A 300 -22.39 -31.50 3.58
CA ALA A 300 -21.10 -32.18 3.44
C ALA A 300 -21.08 -33.63 4.01
N GLU A 301 -22.14 -34.05 4.71
CA GLU A 301 -22.39 -35.43 5.17
C GLU A 301 -23.19 -36.25 4.15
#